data_AF-A0A2V9LWT5-F1
#
_entry.id   AF-A0A2V9LWT5-F1
#
_cell.length_a   1.000
_cell.length_b   1.000
_cell.length_c   1.000
_cell.angle_alpha   90.00
_cell.angle_beta   90.00
_cell.angle_gamma   90.00
#
_symmetry.space_group_name_H-M   'P 1'
#
loop_
_entity.id
_entity.type
_entity.pdbx_description
1 polymer ?
#
loop_
_entity_poly.entity_id
_entity_poly.type
_entity_poly.pdbx_seq_one_letter_code
_entity_poly.pdbx_strand_id
1 'polypeptide(L)'
;MRALPAGHLSLSFAICFTVGSSLLFIFSASQLNPLCLWLSVPVLLILLGYSYTKRFTIYSHLFLGLCLGLAPLGAWIAVRGDVRPTPLLLSLIVLLWTAGFDIIYACQDVEFDRRKNLFSIPKHFGIGTALRVSLGLHALMLLLLFGLFFIEGLSWISLIGISVVGCLLGYEHSLVRPNDLSRINAAFFTVNGYISALLLLAVGLDKLI
;
A
#
# COMPACT_ATOMS: atom_id res chain seq x y z
N MET A 1 10.01 20.87 5.93
CA MET A 1 8.57 21.25 5.88
C MET A 1 7.97 20.81 4.55
N ARG A 2 6.66 20.54 4.48
CA ARG A 2 5.97 20.15 3.23
C ARG A 2 5.79 21.36 2.29
N ALA A 3 5.63 21.12 0.98
CA ALA A 3 5.64 22.17 -0.06
C ALA A 3 4.55 23.24 0.10
N LEU A 4 3.29 22.86 0.38
CA LEU A 4 2.19 23.80 0.58
C LEU A 4 2.40 24.71 1.83
N PRO A 5 2.65 24.18 3.04
CA PRO A 5 2.96 25.02 4.20
C PRO A 5 4.22 25.88 4.05
N ALA A 6 5.20 25.43 3.26
CA ALA A 6 6.43 26.19 2.99
C ALA A 6 6.26 27.28 1.92
N GLY A 7 5.07 27.40 1.29
CA GLY A 7 4.81 28.39 0.25
C GLY A 7 5.48 28.09 -1.10
N HIS A 8 6.07 26.91 -1.27
CA HIS A 8 6.70 26.50 -2.55
C HIS A 8 5.66 26.20 -3.64
N LEU A 9 4.41 25.90 -3.26
CA LEU A 9 3.29 25.66 -4.16
C LEU A 9 2.08 26.46 -3.69
N SER A 10 1.28 26.98 -4.62
CA SER A 10 0.00 27.62 -4.30
C SER A 10 -1.11 26.58 -4.12
N LEU A 11 -2.12 26.91 -3.33
CA LEU A 11 -3.30 26.06 -3.18
C LEU A 11 -4.02 25.87 -4.51
N SER A 12 -4.14 26.93 -5.30
CA SER A 12 -4.75 26.89 -6.64
C SER A 12 -4.01 25.92 -7.56
N PHE A 13 -2.68 25.93 -7.54
CA PHE A 13 -1.88 24.96 -8.30
C PHE A 13 -2.21 23.53 -7.88
N ALA A 14 -2.21 23.23 -6.58
CA ALA A 14 -2.50 21.89 -6.08
C ALA A 14 -3.92 21.40 -6.46
N ILE A 15 -4.92 22.29 -6.41
CA ILE A 15 -6.29 21.99 -6.83
C ILE A 15 -6.34 21.71 -8.33
N CYS A 16 -5.82 22.61 -9.16
CA CYS A 16 -5.80 22.44 -10.62
C CYS A 16 -5.06 21.18 -11.04
N PHE A 17 -3.91 20.90 -10.42
CA PHE A 17 -3.14 19.69 -10.68
C PHE A 17 -3.91 18.41 -10.32
N THR A 18 -4.61 18.41 -9.18
CA THR A 18 -5.41 17.26 -8.72
C THR A 18 -6.61 17.02 -9.65
N VAL A 19 -7.33 18.08 -10.03
CA VAL A 19 -8.45 17.99 -10.97
C VAL A 19 -7.96 17.53 -12.35
N GLY A 20 -6.89 18.14 -12.87
CA GLY A 20 -6.29 17.75 -14.15
C GLY A 20 -5.83 16.29 -14.16
N SER A 21 -5.17 15.82 -13.10
CA SER A 21 -4.75 14.42 -12.96
C SER A 21 -5.94 13.47 -12.88
N SER A 22 -7.03 13.87 -12.20
CA SER A 22 -8.26 13.06 -12.10
C SER A 22 -8.97 12.94 -13.46
N LEU A 23 -9.04 14.03 -14.23
CA LEU A 23 -9.59 14.02 -15.58
C LEU A 23 -8.73 13.18 -16.53
N LEU A 24 -7.41 13.31 -16.45
CA LEU A 24 -6.48 12.49 -17.23
C LEU A 24 -6.61 11.00 -16.88
N PHE A 25 -6.82 10.66 -15.61
CA PHE A 25 -7.07 9.30 -15.17
C PHE A 25 -8.37 8.72 -15.76
N ILE A 26 -9.49 9.46 -15.69
CA ILE A 26 -10.77 9.04 -16.29
C ILE A 26 -10.65 8.90 -17.80
N PHE A 27 -10.00 9.87 -18.47
CA PHE A 27 -9.75 9.80 -19.89
C PHE A 27 -8.91 8.57 -20.25
N SER A 28 -7.83 8.30 -19.53
CA SER A 28 -6.99 7.12 -19.77
C SER A 28 -7.78 5.83 -19.57
N ALA A 29 -8.62 5.76 -18.53
CA ALA A 29 -9.49 4.61 -18.28
C ALA A 29 -10.51 4.38 -19.42
N SER A 30 -11.03 5.46 -20.02
CA SER A 30 -11.95 5.36 -21.18
C SER A 30 -11.27 4.83 -22.44
N GLN A 31 -9.95 4.99 -22.56
CA GLN A 31 -9.18 4.45 -23.69
C GLN A 31 -8.83 2.96 -23.54
N LEU A 32 -9.07 2.35 -22.37
CA LEU A 32 -8.74 0.94 -22.12
C LEU A 32 -9.91 0.02 -22.43
N ASN A 33 -10.99 0.11 -21.66
CA ASN A 33 -12.23 -0.65 -21.87
C ASN A 33 -13.38 -0.06 -21.04
N PRO A 34 -14.64 -0.43 -21.32
CA PRO A 34 -15.78 0.09 -20.58
C PRO A 34 -15.69 -0.18 -19.06
N LEU A 35 -15.21 -1.35 -18.65
CA LEU A 35 -15.13 -1.70 -17.22
C LEU A 35 -14.14 -0.79 -16.48
N CYS A 36 -13.00 -0.45 -17.08
CA CYS A 36 -12.08 0.56 -16.55
C CYS A 36 -12.75 1.93 -16.37
N LEU A 37 -13.52 2.39 -17.37
CA LEU A 37 -14.25 3.67 -17.28
C LEU A 37 -15.29 3.66 -16.15
N TRP A 38 -16.09 2.59 -16.04
CA TRP A 38 -17.07 2.48 -14.96
C TRP A 38 -16.41 2.46 -13.58
N LEU A 39 -15.26 1.81 -13.45
CA LEU A 39 -14.52 1.71 -12.20
C LEU A 39 -13.64 2.93 -11.88
N SER A 40 -13.35 3.81 -12.85
CA SER A 40 -12.50 4.97 -12.59
C SER A 40 -13.10 5.92 -11.55
N VAL A 41 -14.43 6.09 -11.56
CA VAL A 41 -15.15 6.94 -10.60
C VAL A 41 -15.04 6.39 -9.16
N PRO A 42 -15.44 5.14 -8.85
CA PRO A 42 -15.29 4.61 -7.49
C PRO A 42 -13.83 4.54 -7.04
N VAL A 43 -12.88 4.26 -7.94
CA VAL A 43 -11.45 4.29 -7.62
C VAL A 43 -11.02 5.70 -7.20
N LEU A 44 -11.40 6.75 -7.95
CA LEU A 44 -11.10 8.14 -7.57
C LEU A 44 -11.73 8.53 -6.23
N LEU A 45 -12.96 8.10 -5.95
CA LEU A 45 -13.61 8.35 -4.66
C LEU A 45 -12.80 7.75 -3.51
N ILE A 46 -12.28 6.54 -3.68
CA ILE A 46 -11.42 5.89 -2.68
C ILE A 46 -10.10 6.65 -2.53
N LEU A 47 -9.42 6.98 -3.64
CA LEU A 47 -8.13 7.69 -3.64
C LEU A 47 -8.22 9.11 -3.05
N LEU A 48 -9.28 9.85 -3.32
CA LEU A 48 -9.48 11.19 -2.77
C LEU A 48 -10.03 11.13 -1.35
N GLY A 49 -10.84 10.11 -1.05
CA GLY A 49 -11.49 9.91 0.24
C GLY A 49 -10.56 9.43 1.35
N TYR A 50 -9.55 8.60 1.05
CA TYR A 50 -8.74 7.96 2.10
C TYR A 50 -8.07 8.99 3.03
N SER A 51 -7.69 10.15 2.51
CA SER A 51 -7.03 11.23 3.27
C SER A 51 -7.88 11.76 4.43
N TYR A 52 -9.20 11.57 4.38
CA TYR A 52 -10.12 12.01 5.43
C TYR A 52 -10.36 10.95 6.51
N THR A 53 -10.00 9.69 6.27
CA THR A 53 -10.35 8.56 7.15
C THR A 53 -9.79 8.71 8.56
N LYS A 54 -8.60 9.32 8.71
CA LYS A 54 -7.98 9.60 10.01
C LYS A 54 -8.81 10.51 10.91
N ARG A 55 -9.86 11.16 10.39
CA ARG A 55 -10.75 12.02 11.19
C ARG A 55 -11.85 11.25 11.93
N PHE A 56 -12.10 9.99 11.58
CA PHE A 56 -13.23 9.24 12.15
C PHE A 56 -12.95 7.74 12.37
N THR A 57 -11.82 7.18 11.91
CA THR A 57 -11.50 5.76 12.10
C THR A 57 -10.02 5.51 12.33
N ILE A 58 -9.70 4.51 13.16
CA ILE A 58 -8.32 4.03 13.36
C ILE A 58 -7.81 3.19 12.18
N TYR A 59 -8.68 2.77 11.27
CA TYR A 59 -8.38 1.85 10.18
C TYR A 59 -7.85 2.54 8.91
N SER A 60 -7.41 3.80 8.98
CA SER A 60 -6.88 4.55 7.83
C SER A 60 -5.78 3.82 7.05
N HIS A 61 -4.97 3.03 7.75
CA HIS A 61 -3.90 2.21 7.16
C HIS A 61 -4.46 1.18 6.16
N LEU A 62 -5.64 0.60 6.44
CA LEU A 62 -6.31 -0.33 5.54
C LEU A 62 -6.94 0.39 4.33
N PHE A 63 -7.42 1.63 4.51
CA PHE A 63 -7.90 2.45 3.39
C PHE A 63 -6.75 2.87 2.46
N LEU A 64 -5.60 3.24 3.02
CA LEU A 64 -4.39 3.48 2.22
C LEU A 64 -3.94 2.19 1.51
N GLY A 65 -3.99 1.06 2.22
CA GLY A 65 -3.75 -0.25 1.63
C GLY A 65 -4.69 -0.56 0.47
N LEU A 66 -5.97 -0.24 0.60
CA LEU A 66 -6.96 -0.38 -0.47
C LEU A 66 -6.60 0.50 -1.68
N CYS A 67 -6.19 1.75 -1.46
CA CYS A 67 -5.76 2.65 -2.53
C CYS A 67 -4.64 2.03 -3.40
N LEU A 68 -3.62 1.45 -2.76
CA LEU A 68 -2.52 0.79 -3.49
C LEU A 68 -2.90 -0.60 -4.01
N GLY A 69 -3.73 -1.34 -3.26
CA GLY A 69 -4.24 -2.66 -3.66
C GLY A 69 -5.11 -2.61 -4.91
N LEU A 70 -5.76 -1.47 -5.21
CA LEU A 70 -6.50 -1.30 -6.46
C LEU A 70 -5.60 -1.28 -7.72
N ALA A 71 -4.29 -1.06 -7.58
CA ALA A 71 -3.37 -1.00 -8.71
C ALA A 71 -3.26 -2.35 -9.47
N PRO A 72 -2.93 -3.50 -8.84
CA PRO A 72 -2.89 -4.79 -9.53
C PRO A 72 -4.26 -5.18 -10.12
N LEU A 73 -5.38 -4.91 -9.43
CA LEU A 73 -6.72 -5.13 -9.98
C LEU A 73 -6.97 -4.27 -11.22
N GLY A 74 -6.64 -2.98 -11.15
CA GLY A 74 -6.77 -2.05 -12.27
C GLY A 74 -5.93 -2.49 -13.48
N ALA A 75 -4.69 -2.92 -13.26
CA ALA A 75 -3.82 -3.44 -14.31
C ALA A 75 -4.39 -4.71 -14.96
N TRP A 76 -4.94 -5.64 -14.18
CA TRP A 76 -5.61 -6.83 -14.72
C TRP A 76 -6.81 -6.45 -15.58
N ILE A 77 -7.72 -5.62 -15.05
CA ILE A 77 -8.93 -5.20 -15.76
C ILE A 77 -8.57 -4.44 -17.03
N ALA A 78 -7.53 -3.60 -17.02
CA ALA A 78 -7.04 -2.87 -18.18
C ALA A 78 -6.65 -3.80 -19.34
N VAL A 79 -5.99 -4.93 -19.03
CA VAL A 79 -5.47 -5.88 -20.03
C VAL A 79 -6.50 -6.94 -20.41
N ARG A 80 -7.30 -7.42 -19.44
CA ARG A 80 -8.17 -8.60 -19.60
C ARG A 80 -9.65 -8.26 -19.78
N GLY A 81 -10.09 -7.09 -19.35
CA GLY A 81 -11.49 -6.67 -19.41
C GLY A 81 -12.43 -7.45 -18.48
N ASP A 82 -11.91 -8.24 -17.53
CA ASP A 82 -12.69 -9.03 -16.58
C ASP A 82 -12.14 -8.94 -15.15
N VAL A 83 -12.89 -9.47 -14.18
CA VAL A 83 -12.47 -9.61 -12.79
C VAL A 83 -12.36 -11.10 -12.46
N ARG A 84 -11.20 -11.49 -11.92
CA ARG A 84 -10.90 -12.88 -11.53
C ARG A 84 -10.42 -12.96 -10.09
N PRO A 85 -10.44 -14.16 -9.46
CA PRO A 85 -9.90 -14.33 -8.10
C PRO A 85 -8.43 -13.92 -7.95
N THR A 86 -7.59 -14.21 -8.96
CA THR A 86 -6.15 -13.92 -8.96
C THR A 86 -5.81 -12.44 -8.69
N PRO A 87 -6.30 -11.45 -9.46
CA PRO A 87 -6.02 -10.05 -9.20
C PRO A 87 -6.64 -9.56 -7.88
N LEU A 88 -7.75 -10.13 -7.42
CA LEU A 88 -8.34 -9.80 -6.12
C LEU A 88 -7.44 -10.27 -4.96
N LEU A 89 -6.91 -11.48 -5.05
CA LEU A 89 -5.94 -12.00 -4.08
C LEU A 89 -4.66 -11.16 -4.06
N LEU A 90 -4.13 -10.80 -5.23
CA LEU A 90 -2.96 -9.93 -5.33
C LEU A 90 -3.24 -8.53 -4.74
N SER A 91 -4.43 -7.99 -4.95
CA SER A 91 -4.87 -6.72 -4.36
C SER A 91 -4.93 -6.79 -2.83
N LEU A 92 -5.42 -7.91 -2.29
CA LEU A 92 -5.44 -8.14 -0.84
C LEU A 92 -4.03 -8.26 -0.26
N ILE A 93 -3.13 -8.95 -0.94
CA ILE A 93 -1.70 -9.04 -0.57
C ILE A 93 -1.09 -7.62 -0.48
N VAL A 94 -1.27 -6.80 -1.52
CA VAL A 94 -0.76 -5.42 -1.56
C VAL A 94 -1.40 -4.53 -0.48
N LEU A 95 -2.69 -4.72 -0.21
CA LEU A 95 -3.39 -4.00 0.87
C LEU A 95 -2.79 -4.31 2.23
N LEU A 96 -2.61 -5.58 2.56
CA LEU A 96 -2.09 -6.02 3.85
C LEU A 96 -0.64 -5.58 4.06
N TRP A 97 0.18 -5.68 3.00
CA TRP A 97 1.55 -5.18 3.00
C TRP A 97 1.59 -3.67 3.26
N THR A 98 0.83 -2.90 2.48
CA THR A 98 0.77 -1.44 2.62
C THR A 98 0.31 -1.01 3.99
N ALA A 99 -0.76 -1.63 4.48
CA ALA A 99 -1.28 -1.33 5.81
C ALA A 99 -0.25 -1.65 6.90
N GLY A 100 0.48 -2.77 6.78
CA GLY A 100 1.50 -3.16 7.76
C GLY A 100 2.65 -2.15 7.84
N PHE A 101 3.26 -1.76 6.72
CA PHE A 101 4.36 -0.78 6.77
C PHE A 101 3.87 0.63 7.12
N ASP A 102 2.64 1.02 6.75
CA ASP A 102 2.09 2.34 7.10
C ASP A 102 1.80 2.45 8.60
N ILE A 103 1.44 1.34 9.26
CA ILE A 103 1.31 1.29 10.73
C ILE A 103 2.68 1.52 11.40
N ILE A 104 3.75 0.92 10.87
CA ILE A 104 5.11 1.17 11.39
C ILE A 104 5.46 2.65 11.24
N TYR A 105 5.24 3.21 10.05
CA TYR A 105 5.52 4.62 9.78
C TYR A 105 4.70 5.56 10.66
N ALA A 106 3.43 5.25 10.90
CA ALA A 106 2.55 6.05 11.74
C ALA A 106 2.94 6.07 13.23
N CYS A 107 3.82 5.18 13.68
CA CYS A 107 4.32 5.20 15.06
C CYS A 107 5.09 6.49 15.40
N GLN A 108 5.69 7.17 14.40
CA GLN A 108 6.35 8.46 14.62
C GLN A 108 5.37 9.63 14.80
N ASP A 109 4.13 9.47 14.33
CA ASP A 109 3.11 10.54 14.29
C ASP A 109 2.21 10.54 15.53
N VAL A 110 2.42 9.62 16.49
CA VAL A 110 1.53 9.44 17.65
C VAL A 110 1.27 10.74 18.42
N GLU A 111 2.31 11.51 18.68
CA GLU A 111 2.17 12.76 19.45
C GLU A 111 1.43 13.84 18.64
N PHE A 112 1.65 13.88 17.33
CA PHE A 112 0.90 14.76 16.44
C PHE A 112 -0.59 14.35 16.38
N ASP A 113 -0.87 13.06 16.23
CA ASP A 113 -2.23 12.50 16.19
C ASP A 113 -2.98 12.73 17.52
N ARG A 114 -2.27 12.74 18.65
CA ARG A 114 -2.84 13.15 19.95
C ARG A 114 -3.23 14.63 19.95
N ARG A 115 -2.28 15.52 19.64
CA ARG A 115 -2.52 16.98 19.63
C ARG A 115 -3.60 17.43 18.65
N LYS A 116 -3.73 16.74 17.51
CA LYS A 116 -4.74 17.04 16.48
C LYS A 116 -6.01 16.20 16.60
N ASN A 117 -6.12 15.38 17.64
CA ASN A 117 -7.21 14.44 17.85
C ASN A 117 -7.55 13.56 16.63
N LEU A 118 -6.52 13.11 15.90
CA LEU A 118 -6.66 12.19 14.77
C LEU A 118 -6.73 10.74 15.24
N PHE A 119 -7.27 9.84 14.44
CA PHE A 119 -7.37 8.42 14.72
C PHE A 119 -6.24 7.66 14.02
N SER A 120 -5.55 6.80 14.76
CA SER A 120 -4.54 5.88 14.24
C SER A 120 -4.36 4.70 15.21
N ILE A 121 -3.97 3.54 14.68
CA ILE A 121 -3.67 2.33 15.48
C ILE A 121 -2.63 2.61 16.57
N PRO A 122 -1.46 3.23 16.29
CA PRO A 122 -0.45 3.48 17.32
C PRO A 122 -0.88 4.52 18.36
N LYS A 123 -1.70 5.52 18.00
CA LYS A 123 -2.30 6.43 19.01
C LYS A 123 -3.23 5.67 19.96
N HIS A 124 -4.08 4.80 19.40
CA HIS A 124 -5.15 4.16 20.16
C HIS A 124 -4.66 2.99 21.03
N PHE A 125 -3.82 2.11 20.48
CA PHE A 125 -3.34 0.89 21.17
C PHE A 125 -1.89 0.98 21.68
N GLY A 126 -1.19 2.07 21.38
CA GLY A 126 0.23 2.23 21.66
C GLY A 126 1.14 1.58 20.61
N ILE A 127 2.39 2.03 20.57
CA ILE A 127 3.40 1.63 19.57
C ILE A 127 3.63 0.12 19.60
N GLY A 128 3.80 -0.49 20.77
CA GLY A 128 4.08 -1.93 20.87
C GLY A 128 2.97 -2.82 20.32
N THR A 129 1.70 -2.43 20.49
CA THR A 129 0.58 -3.15 19.88
C THR A 129 0.49 -2.88 18.39
N ALA A 130 0.74 -1.63 17.95
CA ALA A 130 0.76 -1.29 16.53
C ALA A 130 1.82 -2.10 15.74
N LEU A 131 3.03 -2.25 16.28
CA LEU A 131 4.07 -3.07 15.66
C LEU A 131 3.66 -4.55 15.57
N ARG A 132 2.99 -5.10 16.60
CA ARG A 132 2.44 -6.47 16.55
C ARG A 132 1.32 -6.62 15.53
N VAL A 133 0.44 -5.62 15.39
CA VAL A 133 -0.61 -5.61 14.36
C VAL A 133 0.04 -5.60 12.97
N SER A 134 1.03 -4.73 12.75
CA SER A 134 1.81 -4.68 11.50
C SER A 134 2.44 -6.03 11.17
N LEU A 135 3.08 -6.68 12.17
CA LEU A 135 3.65 -8.01 12.00
C LEU A 135 2.59 -9.04 11.59
N GLY A 136 1.41 -9.01 12.21
CA GLY A 136 0.30 -9.88 11.84
C GLY A 136 -0.20 -9.67 10.41
N LEU A 137 -0.29 -8.42 9.96
CA LEU A 137 -0.66 -8.09 8.57
C LEU A 137 0.40 -8.58 7.57
N HIS A 138 1.69 -8.39 7.87
CA HIS A 138 2.79 -8.87 7.03
C HIS A 138 2.87 -10.40 7.00
N ALA A 139 2.62 -11.08 8.12
CA ALA A 139 2.58 -12.53 8.17
C ALA A 139 1.40 -13.10 7.36
N LEU A 140 0.20 -12.49 7.48
CA LEU A 140 -0.94 -12.87 6.66
C LEU A 140 -0.69 -12.60 5.18
N MET A 141 -0.05 -11.48 4.85
CA MET A 141 0.34 -11.16 3.48
C MET A 141 1.27 -12.23 2.89
N LEU A 142 2.31 -12.63 3.63
CA LEU A 142 3.23 -13.70 3.19
C LEU A 142 2.52 -15.03 3.02
N LEU A 143 1.59 -15.38 3.91
CA LEU A 143 0.77 -16.59 3.80
C LEU A 143 -0.05 -16.58 2.51
N LEU A 144 -0.70 -15.44 2.19
CA LEU A 144 -1.48 -15.30 0.96
C LEU A 144 -0.60 -15.31 -0.29
N LEU A 145 0.60 -14.72 -0.23
CA LEU A 145 1.57 -14.75 -1.33
C LEU A 145 2.08 -16.17 -1.59
N PHE A 146 2.31 -16.95 -0.53
CA PHE A 146 2.60 -18.38 -0.64
C PHE A 146 1.40 -19.19 -1.17
N GLY A 147 0.17 -18.82 -0.79
CA GLY A 147 -1.05 -19.38 -1.39
C GLY A 147 -1.15 -19.11 -2.89
N LEU A 148 -0.80 -17.89 -3.32
CA LEU A 148 -0.77 -17.48 -4.73
C LEU A 148 0.21 -18.33 -5.55
N PHE A 149 1.35 -18.70 -4.99
CA PHE A 149 2.32 -19.62 -5.61
C PHE A 149 1.67 -20.96 -6.03
N PHE A 150 0.82 -21.54 -5.18
CA PHE A 150 0.13 -22.79 -5.53
C PHE A 150 -1.04 -22.59 -6.49
N ILE A 151 -1.82 -21.52 -6.31
CA ILE A 151 -3.01 -21.24 -7.13
C ILE A 151 -2.61 -20.99 -8.59
N GLU A 152 -1.55 -20.21 -8.80
CA GLU A 152 -1.09 -19.82 -10.14
C GLU A 152 -0.02 -20.76 -10.71
N GLY A 153 0.39 -21.78 -9.96
CA GLY A 153 1.43 -22.74 -10.38
C GLY A 153 2.75 -22.06 -10.70
N LEU A 154 3.15 -21.08 -9.89
CA LEU A 154 4.38 -20.32 -10.10
C LEU A 154 5.63 -21.22 -9.95
N SER A 155 6.74 -20.84 -10.58
CA SER A 155 7.99 -21.59 -10.53
C SER A 155 8.75 -21.38 -9.22
N TRP A 156 9.84 -22.13 -9.04
CA TRP A 156 10.76 -21.99 -7.92
C TRP A 156 11.39 -20.59 -7.80
N ILE A 157 11.43 -19.79 -8.88
CA ILE A 157 11.90 -18.39 -8.83
C ILE A 157 10.99 -17.55 -7.94
N SER A 158 9.67 -17.70 -8.10
CA SER A 158 8.70 -17.02 -7.25
C SER A 158 8.87 -17.43 -5.79
N LEU A 159 9.15 -18.71 -5.52
CA LEU A 159 9.40 -19.19 -4.15
C LEU A 159 10.65 -18.55 -3.52
N ILE A 160 11.73 -18.38 -4.28
CA ILE A 160 12.91 -17.63 -3.82
C ILE A 160 12.53 -16.17 -3.55
N GLY A 161 11.81 -15.53 -4.47
CA GLY A 161 11.34 -14.16 -4.30
C GLY A 161 10.54 -13.97 -3.01
N ILE A 162 9.57 -14.85 -2.75
CA ILE A 162 8.76 -14.87 -1.53
C ILE A 162 9.64 -15.03 -0.28
N SER A 163 10.61 -15.94 -0.33
CA SER A 163 11.53 -16.21 0.79
C SER A 163 12.37 -14.97 1.13
N VAL A 164 12.92 -14.31 0.11
CA VAL A 164 13.71 -13.08 0.29
C VAL A 164 12.83 -11.93 0.78
N VAL A 165 11.59 -11.79 0.30
CA VAL A 165 10.63 -10.82 0.85
C VAL A 165 10.36 -11.10 2.33
N GLY A 166 10.19 -12.36 2.72
CA GLY A 166 10.03 -12.75 4.13
C GLY A 166 11.21 -12.32 5.00
N CYS A 167 12.44 -12.53 4.51
CA CYS A 167 13.67 -12.06 5.20
C CYS A 167 13.72 -10.53 5.31
N LEU A 168 13.35 -9.81 4.25
CA LEU A 168 13.32 -8.34 4.25
C LEU A 168 12.28 -7.80 5.23
N LEU A 169 11.10 -8.40 5.32
CA LEU A 169 10.08 -8.02 6.31
C LEU A 169 10.54 -8.33 7.75
N GLY A 170 11.20 -9.47 7.96
CA GLY A 170 11.84 -9.76 9.25
C GLY A 170 12.89 -8.70 9.62
N TYR A 171 13.68 -8.27 8.65
CA TYR A 171 14.65 -7.18 8.82
C TYR A 171 13.96 -5.84 9.12
N GLU A 172 12.90 -5.47 8.38
CA GLU A 172 12.09 -4.28 8.62
C GLU A 172 11.60 -4.21 10.07
N HIS A 173 10.99 -5.29 10.56
CA HIS A 173 10.50 -5.38 11.94
C HIS A 173 11.63 -5.35 12.97
N SER A 174 12.83 -5.82 12.63
CA SER A 174 13.99 -5.75 13.53
C SER A 174 14.57 -4.33 13.70
N LEU A 175 14.33 -3.45 12.72
CA LEU A 175 14.83 -2.07 12.71
C LEU A 175 14.05 -1.14 13.66
N VAL A 176 12.83 -1.53 14.04
CA VAL A 176 11.93 -0.71 14.85
C VAL A 176 11.58 -1.43 16.15
N ARG A 177 11.64 -0.69 17.26
CA ARG A 177 11.25 -1.19 18.58
C ARG A 177 10.33 -0.18 19.24
N PRO A 178 9.47 -0.58 20.20
CA PRO A 178 8.57 0.35 20.87
C PRO A 178 9.28 1.55 21.51
N ASN A 179 10.54 1.37 21.91
CA ASN A 179 11.36 2.40 22.56
C ASN A 179 12.44 2.99 21.62
N ASP A 180 12.56 2.51 20.38
CA ASP A 180 13.54 3.01 19.41
C ASP A 180 12.95 2.99 18.00
N LEU A 181 12.57 4.18 17.53
CA LEU A 181 12.03 4.43 16.19
C LEU A 181 13.04 5.16 15.29
N SER A 182 14.32 5.23 15.69
CA SER A 182 15.35 6.01 14.97
C SER A 182 15.55 5.57 13.52
N ARG A 183 15.22 4.31 13.20
CA ARG A 183 15.36 3.71 11.87
C ARG A 183 14.03 3.54 11.12
N ILE A 184 12.95 4.21 11.53
CA ILE A 184 11.64 4.12 10.85
C ILE A 184 11.75 4.41 9.35
N ASN A 185 12.53 5.41 8.93
CA ASN A 185 12.65 5.74 7.51
C ASN A 185 13.35 4.65 6.70
N ALA A 186 14.34 3.97 7.29
CA ALA A 186 14.98 2.83 6.63
C ALA A 186 14.02 1.65 6.52
N ALA A 187 13.26 1.36 7.59
CA ALA A 187 12.22 0.33 7.60
C ALA A 187 11.15 0.63 6.54
N PHE A 188 10.56 1.83 6.57
CA PHE A 188 9.47 2.20 5.67
C PHE A 188 9.91 2.44 4.22
N PHE A 189 10.88 3.31 3.94
CA PHE A 189 11.23 3.66 2.56
C PHE A 189 12.18 2.66 1.90
N THR A 190 13.29 2.36 2.57
CA THR A 190 14.37 1.59 1.96
C THR A 190 13.99 0.13 1.78
N VAL A 191 13.50 -0.52 2.84
CA VAL A 191 13.14 -1.96 2.76
C VAL A 191 11.95 -2.19 1.83
N ASN A 192 10.88 -1.40 1.92
CA ASN A 192 9.72 -1.58 1.03
C ASN A 192 10.02 -1.22 -0.44
N GLY A 193 10.98 -0.32 -0.69
CA GLY A 193 11.52 -0.08 -2.02
C GLY A 193 12.17 -1.33 -2.62
N TYR A 194 13.00 -2.03 -1.84
CA TYR A 194 13.58 -3.31 -2.26
C TYR A 194 12.53 -4.40 -2.45
N ILE A 195 11.55 -4.52 -1.56
CA ILE A 195 10.46 -5.49 -1.68
C ILE A 195 9.69 -5.29 -2.99
N SER A 196 9.37 -4.03 -3.34
CA SER A 196 8.68 -3.67 -4.59
C SER A 196 9.44 -4.17 -5.82
N ALA A 197 10.74 -3.82 -5.91
CA ALA A 197 11.58 -4.18 -7.04
C ALA A 197 11.77 -5.70 -7.14
N LEU A 198 11.96 -6.37 -6.01
CA LEU A 198 12.15 -7.82 -5.94
C LEU A 198 10.89 -8.58 -6.37
N LEU A 199 9.70 -8.17 -5.92
CA LEU A 199 8.45 -8.81 -6.33
C LEU A 199 8.22 -8.67 -7.84
N LEU A 200 8.48 -7.48 -8.41
CA LEU A 200 8.41 -7.26 -9.84
C LEU A 200 9.37 -8.17 -10.61
N LEU A 201 10.64 -8.24 -10.17
CA LEU A 201 11.65 -9.07 -10.81
C LEU A 201 11.33 -10.56 -10.69
N ALA A 202 10.96 -11.04 -9.51
CA ALA A 202 10.67 -12.45 -9.28
C ALA A 202 9.50 -12.93 -10.15
N VAL A 203 8.39 -12.19 -10.15
CA VAL A 203 7.20 -12.53 -10.97
C VAL A 203 7.48 -12.33 -12.46
N GLY A 204 8.22 -11.28 -12.83
CA GLY A 204 8.59 -11.03 -14.23
C GLY A 204 9.47 -12.14 -14.82
N LEU A 205 10.47 -12.60 -14.05
CA LEU A 205 11.34 -13.70 -14.44
C LEU A 205 10.60 -15.04 -14.48
N ASP A 206 9.68 -15.27 -13.55
CA ASP A 206 8.83 -16.46 -13.52
C ASP A 206 8.06 -16.66 -14.83
N LYS A 207 7.60 -15.56 -15.47
CA LYS A 207 6.88 -15.62 -16.74
C LYS A 207 7.74 -15.88 -17.97
N LEU A 208 9.07 -15.94 -17.82
CA LEU A 208 10.00 -16.23 -18.91
C LEU A 208 10.39 -17.71 -19.01
N ILE A 209 9.87 -18.56 -18.12
CA ILE A 209 10.24 -19.98 -17.98
C ILE A 209 8.98 -20.83 -17.92
#